data_AF-A0A2T2XAR8-F1
#
_entry.id   AF-A0A2T2XAR8-F1
#
_cell.length_a   1.000
_cell.length_b   1.000
_cell.length_c   1.000
_cell.angle_alpha   90.00
_cell.angle_beta   90.00
_cell.angle_gamma   90.00
#
_symmetry.space_group_name_H-M   'P 1'
#
loop_
_entity.id
_entity.type
_entity.pdbx_description
1 polymer ?
#
loop_
_entity_poly.entity_id
_entity_poly.type
_entity_poly.pdbx_seq_one_letter_code
_entity_poly.pdbx_strand_id
1 'polypeptide(L)' 'MDPKGLTVKELTDRHESKYALAVAAARRGRAITEGSHPLVESRASKPVTIALDEIHRGLITVEVPSTGIK' A
#
# COMPACT_ATOMS: atom_id res chain seq x y z
N MET A 1 -1.55 7.20 -17.95
CA MET A 1 -0.52 7.16 -16.89
C MET A 1 -0.20 8.60 -16.58
N ASP A 2 -0.72 9.13 -15.48
CA ASP A 2 -0.41 10.49 -15.04
C ASP A 2 1.12 10.70 -15.01
N PRO A 3 1.63 11.81 -15.59
CA PRO A 3 3.07 12.04 -15.74
C PRO A 3 3.79 12.30 -14.41
N LYS A 4 3.04 12.50 -13.32
CA LYS A 4 3.55 12.47 -11.94
C LYS A 4 3.32 11.07 -11.41
N GLY A 5 4.39 10.36 -11.04
CA GLY A 5 4.29 9.07 -10.39
C GLY A 5 3.38 9.12 -9.16
N LEU A 6 2.82 7.96 -8.80
CA LEU A 6 1.95 7.73 -7.64
C LEU A 6 2.39 8.55 -6.41
N THR A 7 1.57 9.51 -5.98
CA THR A 7 1.86 10.29 -4.78
C THR A 7 1.20 9.67 -3.56
N VAL A 8 1.87 9.76 -2.40
CA VAL A 8 1.28 9.33 -1.12
C VAL A 8 -0.02 10.08 -0.83
N LYS A 9 -0.13 11.33 -1.29
CA LYS A 9 -1.32 12.17 -1.11
C LYS A 9 -2.56 11.56 -1.78
N GLU A 10 -2.45 11.11 -3.02
CA GLU A 10 -3.57 10.50 -3.75
C GLU A 10 -4.05 9.20 -3.09
N LEU A 11 -3.13 8.40 -2.56
CA LEU A 11 -3.45 7.21 -1.78
C LEU A 11 -4.16 7.55 -0.47
N THR A 12 -3.68 8.56 0.25
CA THR A 12 -4.33 8.99 1.50
C THR A 12 -5.69 9.64 1.28
N ASP A 13 -5.91 10.30 0.14
CA ASP A 13 -7.20 10.90 -0.19
C ASP A 13 -8.24 9.83 -0.58
N ARG A 14 -7.81 8.63 -1.01
CA ARG A 14 -8.67 7.49 -1.36
C ARG A 14 -8.95 6.52 -0.20
N HIS A 15 -8.34 6.70 0.97
CA HIS A 15 -8.46 5.78 2.09
C HIS A 15 -8.85 6.52 3.36
N GLU A 16 -9.80 5.97 4.11
CA GLU A 16 -10.34 6.62 5.31
C GLU A 16 -9.31 6.80 6.43
N SER A 17 -8.32 5.89 6.52
CA SER A 17 -7.28 5.94 7.55
C SER A 17 -5.87 5.91 6.97
N LYS A 18 -5.17 7.05 7.12
CA LYS A 18 -3.74 7.18 6.77
C LYS A 18 -2.87 6.21 7.57
N TYR A 19 -3.24 5.94 8.82
CA TYR A 19 -2.55 4.98 9.68
C TYR A 19 -2.71 3.56 9.16
N ALA A 20 -3.95 3.15 8.83
CA ALA A 20 -4.21 1.82 8.27
C ALA A 20 -3.45 1.61 6.95
N LEU A 21 -3.42 2.64 6.08
CA LEU A 21 -2.63 2.61 4.84
C LEU A 21 -1.14 2.38 5.13
N ALA A 22 -0.56 3.12 6.07
CA ALA A 22 0.86 2.99 6.42
C ALA A 22 1.18 1.60 6.98
N VAL A 23 0.32 1.06 7.84
CA VAL A 23 0.47 -0.29 8.40
C VAL A 23 0.36 -1.36 7.32
N ALA A 24 -0.62 -1.25 6.42
CA ALA A 24 -0.80 -2.19 5.30
C ALA A 24 0.42 -2.17 4.35
N ALA A 25 0.88 -0.97 3.98
CA ALA A 25 2.06 -0.81 3.12
C ALA A 25 3.34 -1.35 3.79
N ALA A 26 3.53 -1.13 5.09
CA ALA A 26 4.68 -1.65 5.84
C ALA A 26 4.64 -3.18 5.95
N ARG A 27 3.48 -3.75 6.30
CA ARG A 27 3.25 -5.21 6.39
C ARG A 27 3.56 -5.87 5.05
N ARG A 28 3.05 -5.31 3.96
CA ARG A 28 3.28 -5.83 2.62
C ARG A 28 4.72 -5.63 2.14
N GLY A 29 5.32 -4.47 2.37
CA GLY A 29 6.72 -4.20 2.05
C GLY A 29 7.66 -5.17 2.77
N ARG A 30 7.37 -5.53 4.03
CA ARG A 30 8.11 -6.56 4.77
C ARG A 30 7.98 -7.92 4.11
N ALA A 31 6.78 -8.35 3.74
CA ALA A 31 6.58 -9.62 3.04
C ALA A 31 7.40 -9.70 1.74
N ILE A 32 7.45 -8.61 0.96
CA ILE A 32 8.28 -8.53 -0.26
C ILE A 32 9.77 -8.63 0.09
N THR A 33 10.19 -7.98 1.18
CA THR A 33 11.58 -8.06 1.67
C THR A 33 11.96 -9.48 2.10
N GLU A 34 11.00 -10.22 2.67
CA GLU A 34 11.14 -11.62 3.09
C GLU A 34 11.04 -12.62 1.92
N GLY A 35 10.89 -12.14 0.68
CA GLY A 35 10.91 -12.96 -0.54
C GLY A 35 9.53 -13.19 -1.18
N SER A 36 8.47 -12.55 -0.69
CA SER A 36 7.18 -12.59 -1.38
C SER A 36 7.28 -11.93 -2.74
N HIS A 37 6.72 -12.59 -3.75
CA HIS A 37 6.60 -12.03 -5.09
C HIS A 37 5.69 -10.79 -5.11
N PRO A 38 6.11 -9.69 -5.76
CA PRO A 38 5.24 -8.58 -6.10
C PRO A 38 4.06 -9.02 -6.97
N LEU A 39 2.89 -8.41 -6.75
CA LEU A 39 1.66 -8.60 -7.54
C LEU A 39 1.60 -7.68 -8.75
N VAL A 40 2.53 -6.73 -8.85
CA VAL A 40 2.63 -5.75 -9.91
C VAL A 40 4.03 -5.76 -10.50
N GLU A 41 4.10 -5.62 -11.82
CA GLU A 41 5.35 -5.21 -12.45
C GLU A 41 5.59 -3.74 -12.14
N SER A 42 6.52 -3.49 -11.21
CA SER A 42 6.90 -2.15 -10.80
C SER A 42 8.33 -1.85 -11.26
N ARG A 43 8.56 -0.62 -11.70
CA ARG A 43 9.91 -0.08 -11.90
C ARG A 43 10.58 0.28 -10.57
N ALA A 44 9.83 0.27 -9.46
CA ALA A 44 10.35 0.55 -8.15
C ALA A 44 11.10 -0.68 -7.60
N SER A 45 12.29 -0.45 -7.04
CA SER A 45 13.06 -1.47 -6.32
C SER A 45 12.75 -1.48 -4.82
N LYS A 46 12.20 -0.40 -4.28
CA LYS A 46 11.89 -0.26 -2.84
C LYS A 46 10.63 -1.07 -2.51
N PRO A 47 10.70 -2.06 -1.60
CA PRO A 47 9.56 -2.93 -1.28
C PRO A 47 8.29 -2.17 -0.85
N VAL A 48 8.43 -1.10 -0.06
CA VAL A 48 7.29 -0.28 0.37
C VAL A 48 6.67 0.50 -0.79
N THR A 49 7.46 0.93 -1.77
CA THR A 49 6.94 1.60 -2.97
C THR A 49 6.15 0.63 -3.84
N ILE A 50 6.62 -0.62 -3.97
CA ILE A 50 5.89 -1.69 -4.66
C ILE A 50 4.56 -1.96 -3.93
N ALA A 51 4.60 -2.09 -2.61
CA ALA A 51 3.40 -2.29 -1.80
C ALA A 51 2.36 -1.17 -1.97
N LEU A 52 2.80 0.09 -2.04
CA LEU A 52 1.89 1.22 -2.30
C LEU A 52 1.29 1.17 -3.71
N ASP A 53 2.02 0.71 -4.72
CA ASP A 53 1.49 0.50 -6.08
C ASP A 53 0.46 -0.64 -6.11
N GLU A 54 0.71 -1.74 -5.41
CA GLU A 54 -0.27 -2.83 -5.25
C GLU A 54 -1.56 -2.36 -4.56
N ILE A 55 -1.44 -1.58 -3.49
CA ILE A 55 -2.58 -0.98 -2.78
C ILE A 55 -3.33 0.00 -3.71
N HIS A 56 -2.61 0.85 -4.44
CA HIS A 56 -3.20 1.82 -5.36
C HIS A 56 -4.03 1.16 -6.46
N ARG A 57 -3.59 -0.02 -6.94
CA ARG A 57 -4.29 -0.83 -7.93
C ARG A 57 -5.40 -1.70 -7.34
N GLY A 58 -5.61 -1.66 -6.02
CA GLY A 58 -6.64 -2.43 -5.32
C GLY A 58 -6.30 -3.92 -5.18
N LEU A 59 -5.03 -4.31 -5.35
CA LEU A 59 -4.58 -5.70 -5.23
C LEU A 59 -4.33 -6.11 -3.77
N ILE A 60 -4.11 -5.12 -2.89
CA ILE A 60 -3.96 -5.30 -1.46
C ILE A 60 -4.99 -4.43 -0.74
N THR A 61 -5.82 -5.07 0.09
CA THR A 61 -6.84 -4.39 0.90
C THR A 61 -6.22 -3.75 2.14
N VAL A 62 -6.64 -2.52 2.43
CA VAL A 62 -6.29 -1.83 3.67
C VAL A 62 -7.37 -2.08 4.71
N GLU A 63 -7.03 -2.88 5.72
CA GLU A 63 -7.92 -3.18 6.83
C GLU A 63 -7.86 -2.04 7.85
N VAL A 64 -9.00 -1.39 8.07
CA VAL A 64 -9.17 -0.47 9.20
C VAL A 64 -9.73 -1.30 10.34
N PRO A 65 -9.02 -1.45 11.48
CA PRO A 65 -9.57 -2.14 12.63
C PRO A 65 -10.86 -1.42 13.05
N SER A 66 -11.98 -2.15 13.05
CA SER A 66 -13.23 -1.65 13.59
C SER A 66 -13.05 -1.47 15.09
N THR A 67 -13.17 -0.23 15.55
CA THR A 67 -13.17 0.09 16.98
C THR A 67 -14.39 -0.58 17.62
N GLY A 68 -14.19 -1.81 18.11
CA GLY A 68 -15.13 -2.50 18.98
C GLY A 68 -14.97 -1.97 20.39
N ILE A 69 -15.72 -0.92 20.74
CA ILE A 69 -16.11 -0.71 22.14
C ILE A 69 -17.46 -1.40 22.27
N LYS A 70 -17.48 -2.52 22.99
CA LYS A 70 -18.72 -3.15 23.45
C LYS A 70 -19.11 -2.51 24.78
#